data_AF-A0A964RYA1-F1
#
_entry.id   AF-A0A964RYA1-F1
#
_cell.length_a   1.000
_cell.length_b   1.000
_cell.length_c   1.000
_cell.angle_alpha   90.00
_cell.angle_beta   90.00
_cell.angle_gamma   90.00
#
_symmetry.space_group_name_H-M   'P 1'
#
loop_
_entity.id
_entity.type
_entity.pdbx_description
1 polymer ?
#
loop_
_entity_poly.entity_id
_entity_poly.type
_entity_poly.pdbx_seq_one_letter_code
_entity_poly.pdbx_strand_id
1 'polypeptide(L)'
;MKKVVMAVMLLAGVAGFAQDKPAKAEGNKPKTEKKGQKHGLTADEHAKKLAQDLALNDAQQAKVKEIFAEQEKKRAADPELKKMEKGEQHDHAAMEAKMKKDEAALDTKMKNILNAEQYAKWKELSKKGAPKHDGKKPEAAKKS
;
A
#
# COMPACT_ATOMS: atom_id res chain seq x y z
N MET A 1 26.78 -28.10 -0.09
CA MET A 1 26.90 -28.63 1.29
C MET A 1 26.41 -27.53 2.24
N LYS A 2 25.11 -27.43 2.53
CA LYS A 2 24.41 -27.97 3.71
C LYS A 2 25.03 -27.59 5.07
N LYS A 3 24.36 -26.61 5.68
CA LYS A 3 24.11 -26.35 7.13
C LYS A 3 25.20 -25.64 7.95
N VAL A 4 24.97 -24.35 8.24
CA VAL A 4 25.34 -23.63 9.48
C VAL A 4 24.27 -22.54 9.69
N VAL A 5 23.17 -22.81 10.41
CA VAL A 5 22.89 -22.50 11.84
C VAL A 5 22.64 -21.00 12.13
N MET A 6 21.42 -20.68 12.59
CA MET A 6 21.06 -19.64 13.59
C MET A 6 19.50 -19.56 13.61
N ALA A 7 18.80 -20.33 14.45
CA ALA A 7 18.46 -20.00 15.84
C ALA A 7 17.72 -18.65 15.98
N VAL A 8 16.38 -18.66 15.88
CA VAL A 8 15.54 -17.63 16.50
C VAL A 8 14.96 -18.26 17.77
N MET A 9 15.72 -18.15 18.85
CA MET A 9 15.25 -18.40 20.20
C MET A 9 14.73 -17.08 20.79
N LEU A 10 13.49 -17.17 21.28
CA LEU A 10 12.96 -16.56 22.51
C LEU A 10 12.70 -15.04 22.61
N LEU A 11 11.39 -14.76 22.71
CA LEU A 11 10.68 -14.03 23.78
C LEU A 11 11.19 -12.64 24.23
N ALA A 12 10.40 -11.63 23.89
CA ALA A 12 10.13 -10.52 24.81
C ALA A 12 8.63 -10.54 25.15
N GLY A 13 8.33 -10.64 26.45
CA GLY A 13 6.99 -10.83 26.97
C GLY A 13 6.07 -9.65 26.70
N VAL A 14 4.78 -9.95 26.49
CA VAL A 14 3.74 -8.96 26.74
C VAL A 14 3.68 -8.80 28.25
N ALA A 15 4.41 -7.81 28.76
CA ALA A 15 4.13 -7.27 30.08
C ALA A 15 2.64 -6.90 30.09
N GLY A 16 1.87 -7.53 30.96
CA GLY A 16 0.47 -7.21 31.16
C GLY A 16 0.36 -5.72 31.45
N PHE A 17 -0.29 -4.98 30.55
CA PHE A 17 -0.81 -3.68 30.93
C PHE A 17 -1.92 -3.95 31.94
N ALA A 18 -1.52 -3.85 33.20
CA ALA A 18 -2.40 -3.59 34.32
C ALA A 18 -3.37 -2.49 33.87
N GLN A 19 -4.63 -2.89 33.72
CA GLN A 19 -5.73 -1.97 33.47
C GLN A 19 -6.01 -1.25 34.80
N ASP A 20 -5.08 -0.38 35.19
CA ASP A 20 -5.24 0.53 36.30
C ASP A 20 -6.25 1.58 35.86
N LYS A 21 -7.51 1.34 36.21
CA LYS A 21 -8.56 2.35 36.15
C LYS A 21 -8.51 3.15 37.45
N PRO A 22 -8.05 4.40 37.45
CA PRO A 22 -8.67 5.40 38.29
C PRO A 22 -9.93 5.90 37.57
N ALA A 23 -11.06 5.66 38.22
CA ALA A 23 -12.32 6.31 37.91
C ALA A 23 -12.20 7.83 38.01
N LYS A 24 -13.07 8.51 37.24
CA LYS A 24 -13.40 9.95 37.22
C LYS A 24 -12.55 10.82 36.28
N ALA A 25 -13.15 11.27 35.19
CA ALA A 25 -13.71 12.63 35.15
C ALA A 25 -14.45 12.88 33.83
N GLU A 26 -15.70 13.26 34.00
CA GLU A 26 -16.62 13.97 33.11
C GLU A 26 -15.99 14.82 31.99
N GLY A 27 -16.64 14.78 30.82
CA GLY A 27 -16.97 15.99 30.05
C GLY A 27 -15.87 16.66 29.22
N ASN A 28 -15.49 16.10 28.08
CA ASN A 28 -15.25 16.88 26.86
C ASN A 28 -15.09 15.96 25.63
N LYS A 29 -16.06 15.96 24.70
CA LYS A 29 -15.81 15.48 23.33
C LYS A 29 -15.37 16.67 22.49
N PRO A 30 -14.10 16.80 22.11
CA PRO A 30 -13.79 17.62 20.95
C PRO A 30 -14.32 16.89 19.70
N LYS A 31 -15.13 17.60 18.91
CA LYS A 31 -15.53 17.23 17.56
C LYS A 31 -14.27 17.00 16.72
N THR A 32 -13.82 15.76 16.56
CA THR A 32 -12.85 15.40 15.52
C THR A 32 -13.59 15.41 14.18
N GLU A 33 -13.59 16.60 13.60
CA GLU A 33 -13.37 16.90 12.18
C GLU A 33 -13.57 15.75 11.19
N LYS A 34 -14.56 15.96 10.33
CA LYS A 34 -14.81 15.34 9.02
C LYS A 34 -13.64 14.48 8.50
N LYS A 35 -13.70 13.18 8.78
CA LYS A 35 -12.92 12.16 8.06
C LYS A 35 -13.50 12.03 6.66
N GLY A 36 -13.14 12.97 5.78
CA GLY A 36 -13.29 12.83 4.34
C GLY A 36 -12.66 11.51 3.92
N GLN A 37 -13.41 10.73 3.17
CA GLN A 37 -13.16 9.35 2.80
C GLN A 37 -11.80 9.18 2.11
N LYS A 38 -10.74 8.90 2.86
CA LYS A 38 -9.51 8.30 2.32
C LYS A 38 -9.59 6.79 2.57
N HIS A 39 -10.28 6.07 1.70
CA HIS A 39 -10.34 4.60 1.69
C HIS A 39 -9.03 4.01 1.13
N GLY A 40 -7.88 4.38 1.69
CA GLY A 40 -6.57 3.86 1.30
C GLY A 40 -5.62 3.80 2.49
N LEU A 41 -4.75 2.80 2.53
CA LEU A 41 -3.65 2.76 3.50
C LEU A 41 -2.73 3.97 3.22
N THR A 42 -2.21 4.58 4.28
CA THR A 42 -1.16 5.60 4.18
C THR A 42 0.16 5.01 3.68
N ALA A 43 1.07 5.84 3.17
CA ALA A 43 2.41 5.42 2.78
C ALA A 43 3.17 4.67 3.88
N ASP A 44 2.96 5.05 5.14
CA ASP A 44 3.54 4.38 6.31
C ASP A 44 2.95 2.97 6.51
N GLU A 45 1.63 2.84 6.45
CA GLU A 45 0.93 1.56 6.59
C GLU A 45 1.27 0.61 5.42
N HIS A 46 1.36 1.12 4.19
CA HIS A 46 1.82 0.36 3.03
C HIS A 46 3.25 -0.16 3.21
N ALA A 47 4.17 0.71 3.63
CA ALA A 47 5.55 0.33 3.87
C ALA A 47 5.67 -0.69 5.01
N LYS A 48 4.92 -0.54 6.09
CA LYS A 48 4.90 -1.47 7.22
C LYS A 48 4.36 -2.85 6.82
N LYS A 49 3.28 -2.88 6.03
CA LYS A 49 2.73 -4.15 5.51
C LYS A 49 3.75 -4.87 4.63
N LEU A 50 4.38 -4.17 3.71
CA LEU A 50 5.42 -4.74 2.85
C LEU A 50 6.66 -5.16 3.65
N ALA A 51 7.01 -4.42 4.70
CA ALA A 51 8.09 -4.81 5.61
C ALA A 51 7.81 -6.15 6.28
N GLN A 52 6.57 -6.39 6.73
CA GLN A 52 6.15 -7.68 7.29
C GLN A 52 6.10 -8.79 6.24
N ASP A 53 5.51 -8.52 5.08
CA ASP A 53 5.32 -9.53 4.04
C ASP A 53 6.65 -9.96 3.38
N LEU A 54 7.60 -9.04 3.26
CA LEU A 54 8.89 -9.26 2.59
C LEU A 54 10.08 -9.38 3.56
N ALA A 55 9.85 -9.29 4.87
CA ALA A 55 10.88 -9.22 5.89
C ALA A 55 11.96 -8.16 5.55
N LEU A 56 11.52 -6.92 5.30
CA LEU A 56 12.43 -5.80 4.99
C LEU A 56 13.19 -5.38 6.25
N ASN A 57 14.45 -4.96 6.09
CA ASN A 57 15.18 -4.29 7.16
C ASN A 57 14.80 -2.80 7.25
N ASP A 58 15.20 -2.13 8.33
CA ASP A 58 14.84 -0.74 8.61
C ASP A 58 15.25 0.23 7.48
N ALA A 59 16.42 0.01 6.87
CA ALA A 59 16.91 0.83 5.77
C ALA A 59 16.08 0.63 4.49
N GLN A 60 15.66 -0.60 4.20
CA GLN A 60 14.76 -0.91 3.09
C GLN A 60 13.36 -0.35 3.33
N GLN A 61 12.82 -0.51 4.54
CA GLN A 61 11.51 0.01 4.91
C GLN A 61 11.44 1.53 4.81
N ALA A 62 12.49 2.24 5.24
CA ALA A 62 12.58 3.69 5.12
C ALA A 62 12.52 4.15 3.65
N LYS A 63 13.27 3.50 2.76
CA LYS A 63 13.25 3.81 1.32
C LYS A 63 11.90 3.48 0.68
N VAL A 64 11.29 2.37 1.06
CA VAL A 64 9.95 1.98 0.58
C VAL A 64 8.90 3.02 1.00
N LYS A 65 8.94 3.50 2.25
CA LYS A 65 8.07 4.57 2.74
C LYS A 65 8.23 5.86 1.94
N GLU A 66 9.46 6.25 1.64
CA GLU A 66 9.74 7.45 0.83
C GLU A 66 9.14 7.32 -0.57
N ILE A 67 9.27 6.15 -1.20
CA ILE A 67 8.69 5.86 -2.52
C ILE A 67 7.17 6.02 -2.51
N PHE A 68 6.49 5.44 -1.51
CA PHE A 68 5.03 5.55 -1.40
C PHE A 68 4.59 6.98 -1.09
N ALA A 69 5.32 7.71 -0.25
CA ALA A 69 5.03 9.11 0.05
C ALA A 69 5.17 10.01 -1.19
N GLU A 70 6.19 9.76 -2.03
CA GLU A 70 6.33 10.45 -3.32
C GLU A 70 5.16 10.14 -4.25
N GLN A 71 4.73 8.87 -4.31
CA GLN A 71 3.57 8.47 -5.12
C GLN A 71 2.28 9.12 -4.63
N GLU A 72 2.02 9.14 -3.32
CA GLU A 72 0.84 9.80 -2.75
C GLU A 72 0.81 11.29 -3.10
N LYS A 73 1.96 11.97 -3.02
CA LYS A 73 2.07 13.39 -3.42
C LYS A 73 1.79 13.57 -4.91
N LYS A 74 2.35 12.72 -5.77
CA LYS A 74 2.08 12.77 -7.22
C LYS A 74 0.60 12.54 -7.53
N ARG A 75 -0.02 11.56 -6.87
CA ARG A 75 -1.44 11.25 -7.00
C ARG A 75 -2.33 12.40 -6.54
N ALA A 76 -2.00 13.03 -5.41
CA ALA A 76 -2.72 14.19 -4.88
C ALA A 76 -2.56 15.45 -5.74
N ALA A 77 -1.44 15.59 -6.45
CA ALA A 77 -1.18 16.70 -7.37
C ALA A 77 -1.81 16.48 -8.76
N ASP A 78 -2.22 15.25 -9.10
CA ASP A 78 -2.66 14.88 -10.43
C ASP A 78 -4.01 15.53 -10.81
N PRO A 79 -4.04 16.37 -11.86
CA PRO A 79 -5.29 16.99 -12.31
C PRO A 79 -6.28 15.98 -12.90
N GLU A 80 -5.83 14.88 -13.52
CA GLU A 80 -6.75 13.89 -14.12
C GLU A 80 -7.51 13.10 -13.04
N LEU A 81 -6.84 12.76 -11.94
CA LEU A 81 -7.50 12.15 -10.78
C LEU A 81 -8.50 13.09 -10.13
N LYS A 82 -8.17 14.39 -10.03
CA LYS A 82 -9.10 15.40 -9.52
C LYS A 82 -10.34 15.55 -10.39
N LYS A 83 -10.19 15.52 -11.72
CA LYS A 83 -11.32 15.53 -12.66
C LYS A 83 -12.19 14.28 -12.47
N MET A 84 -11.56 13.11 -12.34
CA MET A 84 -12.26 11.85 -12.09
C MET A 84 -13.07 11.89 -10.78
N GLU A 85 -12.49 12.38 -9.68
CA GLU A 85 -13.18 12.52 -8.39
C GLU A 85 -14.36 13.49 -8.44
N LYS A 86 -14.28 14.52 -9.29
CA LYS A 86 -15.36 15.48 -9.51
C LYS A 86 -16.42 15.00 -10.51
N GLY A 87 -16.22 13.83 -11.13
CA GLY A 87 -17.11 13.32 -12.18
C GLY A 87 -17.02 14.09 -13.50
N GLU A 88 -15.93 14.84 -13.71
CA GLU A 88 -15.67 15.55 -14.96
C GLU A 88 -15.16 14.58 -16.05
N GLN A 89 -15.28 14.98 -17.31
CA GLN A 89 -14.62 14.26 -18.41
C GLN A 89 -13.11 14.20 -18.15
N HIS A 90 -12.59 12.99 -18.13
CA HIS A 90 -11.16 12.70 -17.96
C HIS A 90 -10.70 11.83 -19.12
N ASP A 91 -9.42 11.93 -19.45
CA ASP A 91 -8.83 11.15 -20.52
C ASP A 91 -8.36 9.80 -19.95
N HIS A 92 -9.21 8.79 -20.14
CA HIS A 92 -8.91 7.41 -19.73
C HIS A 92 -7.59 6.90 -20.32
N ALA A 93 -7.29 7.22 -21.59
CA ALA A 93 -6.07 6.75 -22.24
C ALA A 93 -4.82 7.43 -21.66
N ALA A 94 -4.90 8.74 -21.38
CA ALA A 94 -3.84 9.46 -20.71
C ALA A 94 -3.61 8.95 -19.28
N MET A 95 -4.68 8.66 -18.54
CA MET A 95 -4.60 8.09 -17.20
C MET A 95 -3.95 6.70 -17.22
N GLU A 96 -4.37 5.81 -18.12
CA GLU A 96 -3.76 4.48 -18.27
C GLU A 96 -2.28 4.55 -18.62
N ALA A 97 -1.91 5.43 -19.56
CA ALA A 97 -0.52 5.61 -19.95
C ALA A 97 0.32 6.11 -18.76
N LYS A 98 -0.24 6.99 -17.93
CA LYS A 98 0.41 7.49 -16.72
C LYS A 98 0.56 6.39 -15.66
N MET A 99 -0.50 5.62 -15.39
CA MET A 99 -0.46 4.50 -14.46
C MET A 99 0.62 3.49 -14.85
N LYS A 100 0.70 3.10 -16.13
CA LYS A 100 1.75 2.19 -16.63
C LYS A 100 3.17 2.74 -16.43
N LYS A 101 3.37 4.03 -16.65
CA LYS A 101 4.66 4.70 -16.39
C LYS A 101 5.01 4.69 -14.91
N ASP A 102 4.04 5.01 -14.05
CA ASP A 102 4.21 5.03 -12.60
C ASP A 102 4.47 3.62 -12.05
N GLU A 103 3.81 2.59 -12.60
CA GLU A 103 4.09 1.18 -12.29
C GLU A 103 5.51 0.78 -12.69
N ALA A 104 5.97 1.14 -13.89
CA ALA A 104 7.32 0.83 -14.35
C ALA A 104 8.39 1.54 -13.50
N ALA A 105 8.14 2.80 -13.13
CA ALA A 105 9.01 3.57 -12.26
C ALA A 105 9.06 2.96 -10.84
N LEU A 106 7.91 2.56 -10.29
CA LEU A 106 7.82 1.88 -9.00
C LEU A 106 8.56 0.54 -9.04
N ASP A 107 8.35 -0.26 -10.08
CA ASP A 107 9.01 -1.55 -10.27
C ASP A 107 10.54 -1.42 -10.26
N THR A 108 11.06 -0.43 -11.01
CA THR A 108 12.50 -0.13 -11.07
C THR A 108 13.04 0.28 -9.70
N LYS A 109 12.34 1.17 -8.98
CA LYS A 109 12.75 1.60 -7.63
C LYS A 109 12.74 0.43 -6.64
N MET A 110 11.71 -0.41 -6.67
CA MET A 110 11.61 -1.57 -5.78
C MET A 110 12.71 -2.60 -6.09
N LYS A 111 13.01 -2.86 -7.36
CA LYS A 111 14.09 -3.78 -7.77
C LYS A 111 15.47 -3.34 -7.25
N ASN A 112 15.70 -2.04 -7.09
CA ASN A 112 16.97 -1.50 -6.58
C ASN A 112 17.11 -1.57 -5.05
N ILE A 113 16.01 -1.73 -4.32
CA ILE A 113 15.99 -1.73 -2.85
C ILE A 113 15.81 -3.14 -2.30
N LEU A 114 15.06 -3.97 -3.01
CA LEU A 114 14.77 -5.36 -2.64
C LEU A 114 15.83 -6.29 -3.21
N ASN A 115 16.11 -7.38 -2.50
CA ASN A 115 16.87 -8.49 -3.08
C ASN A 115 15.99 -9.31 -4.05
N ALA A 116 16.58 -10.26 -4.78
CA ALA A 116 15.88 -11.03 -5.81
C ALA A 116 14.65 -11.80 -5.26
N GLU A 117 14.77 -12.41 -4.08
CA GLU A 117 13.68 -13.17 -3.46
C GLU A 117 12.54 -12.25 -2.98
N GLN A 118 12.89 -11.13 -2.33
CA GLN A 118 11.95 -10.12 -1.88
C GLN A 118 11.21 -9.47 -3.05
N TYR A 119 11.92 -9.16 -4.14
CA TYR A 119 11.33 -8.58 -5.34
C TYR A 119 10.38 -9.57 -6.03
N ALA A 120 10.74 -10.85 -6.13
CA ALA A 120 9.85 -11.87 -6.68
C ALA A 120 8.54 -11.98 -5.87
N LYS A 121 8.65 -12.02 -4.54
CA LYS A 121 7.47 -12.06 -3.64
C LYS A 121 6.64 -10.77 -3.75
N TRP A 122 7.28 -9.61 -3.84
CA TRP A 122 6.61 -8.34 -4.08
C TRP A 122 5.81 -8.36 -5.39
N LYS A 123 6.39 -8.86 -6.50
CA LYS A 123 5.68 -8.99 -7.78
C LYS A 123 4.46 -9.90 -7.68
N GLU A 124 4.53 -10.98 -6.91
CA GLU A 124 3.36 -11.83 -6.67
C GLU A 124 2.26 -11.12 -5.87
N LEU A 125 2.64 -10.37 -4.83
CA LEU A 125 1.70 -9.58 -4.04
C LEU A 125 1.01 -8.50 -4.88
N SER A 126 1.78 -7.79 -5.72
CA SER A 126 1.26 -6.77 -6.64
C SER A 126 0.29 -7.35 -7.67
N LYS A 127 0.56 -8.55 -8.20
CA LYS A 127 -0.37 -9.26 -9.11
C LYS A 127 -1.67 -9.69 -8.44
N LYS A 128 -1.63 -10.08 -7.16
CA LYS A 128 -2.82 -10.50 -6.39
C LYS A 128 -3.73 -9.32 -6.02
N GLY A 129 -3.17 -8.11 -5.91
CA GLY A 129 -3.92 -6.88 -5.65
C GLY A 129 -4.48 -6.20 -6.90
N ALA A 130 -4.04 -6.57 -8.09
CA ALA A 130 -4.64 -6.09 -9.32
C ALA A 130 -6.08 -6.64 -9.41
N PRO A 131 -7.09 -5.80 -9.74
CA PRO A 131 -8.41 -6.33 -10.00
C PRO A 131 -8.26 -7.37 -11.11
N LYS A 132 -8.69 -8.61 -10.83
CA LYS A 132 -8.89 -9.58 -11.90
C LYS A 132 -9.90 -8.93 -12.83
N HIS A 133 -9.43 -8.48 -13.98
CA HIS A 133 -10.30 -8.30 -15.14
C HIS A 133 -10.75 -9.72 -15.51
N ASP A 134 -11.71 -10.25 -14.75
CA ASP A 134 -12.57 -11.32 -15.20
C ASP A 134 -13.26 -10.75 -16.43
N GLY A 135 -12.67 -11.04 -17.59
CA GLY A 135 -13.12 -10.61 -18.89
C GLY A 135 -14.51 -11.18 -19.17
N LYS A 136 -15.53 -10.56 -18.60
CA LYS A 136 -16.88 -10.61 -19.14
C LYS A 136 -16.81 -9.87 -20.47
N LYS A 137 -16.45 -10.61 -21.52
CA LYS A 137 -16.76 -10.25 -22.89
C LYS A 137 -18.22 -9.79 -22.91
N PRO A 138 -18.58 -8.65 -23.52
CA PRO A 138 -19.97 -8.34 -23.74
C PRO A 138 -20.55 -9.41 -24.69
N GLU A 139 -21.19 -10.42 -24.12
CA GLU A 139 -22.02 -11.39 -24.82
C GLU A 139 -23.34 -10.69 -25.20
N ALA A 140 -23.24 -9.72 -26.10
CA ALA A 140 -24.38 -9.00 -26.67
C ALA A 140 -24.08 -8.64 -28.13
N ALA A 141 -23.70 -9.65 -28.92
CA ALA A 141 -23.61 -9.54 -30.38
C ALA A 141 -23.94 -10.87 -31.06
N LYS A 142 -24.87 -11.65 -30.50
CA LYS A 142 -25.49 -12.84 -31.14
C LYS A 142 -26.94 -13.04 -30.69
N LYS A 143 -27.80 -12.07 -30.99
CA LYS A 143 -29.26 -12.21 -31.17
C LYS A 143 -29.65 -11.08 -32.11
N SER A 144 -30.42 -11.22 -33.18
CA SER A 144 -31.01 -12.31 -33.96
C SER A 144 -31.37 -11.65 -35.29
#